data_AF-A0A2M8KT84-F1
#
_entry.id   AF-A0A2M8KT84-F1
#
_cell.length_a   1.000
_cell.length_b   1.000
_cell.length_c   1.000
_cell.angle_alpha   90.00
_cell.angle_beta   90.00
_cell.angle_gamma   90.00
#
_symmetry.space_group_name_H-M   'P 1'
#
loop_
_entity.id
_entity.type
_entity.pdbx_description
1 polymer ?
#
loop_
_entity_poly.entity_id
_entity_poly.type
_entity_poly.pdbx_seq_one_letter_code
_entity_poly.pdbx_strand_id
1 'polypeptide(L)' 'RRYIPKGTSLLEITNKDIKVIEDKMNNTPRKCLGYKTPKEYLFEMLKYKDTYKPKWCASD' A
#
# COMPACT_ATOMS: atom_id res chain seq x y z
N ARG A 1 9.05 -4.26 11.80
CA ARG A 1 8.12 -5.41 11.70
C ARG A 1 6.96 -5.18 12.68
N ARG A 2 5.74 -4.87 12.18
CA ARG A 2 4.57 -4.52 13.02
C ARG A 2 3.64 -5.72 13.26
N TYR A 3 3.43 -6.55 12.24
CA TYR A 3 2.49 -7.68 12.29
C TYR A 3 3.17 -9.04 12.43
N ILE A 4 4.42 -9.15 12.01
CA ILE A 4 5.23 -10.37 12.11
C ILE A 4 6.24 -10.14 13.23
N PRO A 5 6.29 -10.99 14.27
CA PRO A 5 7.28 -10.89 15.33
C PRO A 5 8.72 -10.94 14.78
N LYS A 6 9.66 -10.40 15.54
CA LYS A 6 11.09 -10.56 15.21
C LYS A 6 11.49 -12.02 15.45
N GLY A 7 12.37 -12.55 14.61
CA GLY A 7 12.82 -13.95 14.69
C GLY A 7 11.91 -14.96 13.99
N THR A 8 10.69 -14.58 13.58
CA THR A 8 9.82 -15.45 12.77
C THR A 8 10.41 -15.65 11.37
N SER A 9 10.55 -16.91 10.95
CA SER A 9 10.95 -17.26 9.60
C SER A 9 9.85 -16.87 8.60
N LEU A 10 10.24 -16.26 7.48
CA LEU A 10 9.27 -15.89 6.44
C LEU A 10 8.71 -17.12 5.70
N LEU A 11 9.42 -18.26 5.75
CA LEU A 11 8.97 -19.52 5.14
C LEU A 11 7.73 -20.10 5.84
N GLU A 12 7.52 -19.74 7.10
CA GLU A 12 6.38 -20.21 7.90
C GLU A 12 5.12 -19.37 7.69
N ILE A 13 5.22 -18.26 6.96
CA ILE A 13 4.11 -17.34 6.75
C ILE A 13 3.30 -17.77 5.53
N THR A 14 2.02 -18.00 5.74
CA THR A 14 1.12 -18.41 4.65
C THR A 14 0.67 -17.20 3.83
N ASN A 15 0.23 -17.46 2.60
CA ASN A 15 -0.42 -16.43 1.77
C ASN A 15 -1.65 -15.82 2.46
N LYS A 16 -2.36 -16.60 3.28
CA LYS A 16 -3.51 -16.11 4.06
C LYS A 16 -3.07 -15.07 5.10
N ASP A 17 -1.96 -15.32 5.79
CA ASP A 17 -1.41 -14.38 6.78
C ASP A 17 -0.95 -13.09 6.11
N ILE A 18 -0.28 -13.21 4.96
CA ILE A 18 0.12 -12.07 4.13
C ILE A 18 -1.13 -11.27 3.76
N LYS A 19 -2.19 -11.94 3.29
CA LYS A 19 -3.41 -11.29 2.86
C LYS A 19 -4.08 -10.49 3.99
N VAL A 20 -4.13 -11.07 5.20
CA VAL A 20 -4.65 -10.37 6.38
C VAL A 20 -3.82 -9.13 6.71
N ILE A 21 -2.50 -9.21 6.58
CA ILE A 21 -1.60 -8.07 6.81
C ILE A 21 -1.81 -6.99 5.76
N GLU A 22 -1.87 -7.35 4.49
CA GLU A 22 -2.15 -6.44 3.37
C GLU A 22 -3.48 -5.72 3.56
N ASP A 23 -4.54 -6.46 3.88
CA ASP A 23 -5.88 -5.89 4.04
C ASP A 23 -5.89 -4.91 5.23
N LYS A 24 -5.22 -5.23 6.34
CA LYS A 24 -5.04 -4.28 7.45
C LYS A 24 -4.26 -3.04 7.00
N MET A 25 -3.12 -3.22 6.35
CA MET A 25 -2.25 -2.12 5.94
C MET A 25 -2.95 -1.15 4.97
N ASN A 26 -3.65 -1.71 3.98
CA ASN A 26 -4.28 -0.97 2.90
C ASN A 26 -5.59 -0.27 3.32
N ASN A 27 -6.26 -0.76 4.38
CA ASN A 27 -7.50 -0.18 4.89
C ASN A 27 -7.33 0.60 6.21
N THR A 28 -6.10 0.81 6.71
CA THR A 28 -5.87 1.62 7.92
C THR A 28 -5.75 3.11 7.56
N PRO A 29 -6.62 4.00 8.08
CA PRO A 29 -6.48 5.45 7.97
C PRO A 29 -5.11 5.97 8.43
N ARG A 30 -4.47 6.82 7.63
CA ARG A 30 -3.15 7.39 7.97
C ARG A 30 -3.23 8.90 8.10
N LYS A 31 -2.77 9.45 9.22
CA LYS A 31 -2.73 10.91 9.47
C LYS A 31 -1.98 11.67 8.35
N CYS A 32 -0.88 11.11 7.84
CA CYS A 32 -0.11 11.71 6.75
C CYS A 32 -0.84 11.74 5.39
N LEU A 33 -1.93 10.98 5.24
CA LEU A 33 -2.80 10.99 4.06
C LEU A 33 -4.10 11.76 4.31
N GLY A 34 -4.13 12.64 5.32
CA GLY A 34 -5.36 13.32 5.74
C GLY A 34 -6.42 12.35 6.26
N TYR A 35 -5.99 11.29 6.94
CA TYR A 35 -6.82 10.19 7.44
C TYR A 35 -7.50 9.32 6.35
N LYS A 36 -7.08 9.44 5.09
CA LYS A 36 -7.42 8.44 4.07
C LYS A 36 -6.67 7.14 4.30
N THR A 37 -7.23 6.04 3.83
CA THR A 37 -6.53 4.76 3.72
C THR A 37 -5.56 4.78 2.52
N PRO A 38 -4.47 3.99 2.54
CA PRO A 38 -3.58 3.87 1.38
C PRO A 38 -4.33 3.46 0.10
N LYS A 39 -5.33 2.59 0.23
CA LYS A 39 -6.17 2.14 -0.89
C LYS A 39 -6.96 3.29 -1.51
N GLU A 40 -7.66 4.10 -0.70
CA GLU A 40 -8.41 5.26 -1.19
C GLU A 40 -7.50 6.30 -1.85
N TYR A 41 -6.37 6.62 -1.20
CA TYR A 41 -5.41 7.57 -1.72
C TYR A 41 -4.84 7.13 -3.07
N LEU A 42 -4.53 5.83 -3.21
CA LEU A 42 -4.08 5.27 -4.49
C LEU A 42 -5.14 5.44 -5.58
N PHE A 43 -6.40 5.11 -5.32
CA PHE A 43 -7.46 5.26 -6.31
C PHE A 43 -7.68 6.71 -6.75
N GLU A 44 -7.58 7.66 -5.82
CA GLU A 44 -7.62 9.10 -6.12
C GLU A 44 -6.45 9.53 -7.01
N MET A 45 -5.24 9.09 -6.68
CA MET A 45 -4.04 9.39 -7.48
C MET A 45 -4.08 8.78 -8.88
N LEU A 46 -4.65 7.58 -9.03
CA LEU A 46 -4.80 6.94 -10.34
C LEU A 46 -5.81 7.70 -11.22
N LYS A 47 -6.95 8.14 -10.65
CA LYS A 47 -7.91 9.02 -11.36
C LYS A 47 -7.26 10.34 -11.80
N TYR A 48 -6.40 10.91 -10.96
CA TYR A 48 -5.66 12.12 -11.28
C TYR A 48 -4.63 11.88 -12.41
N LYS A 49 -3.97 10.71 -12.44
CA LYS A 49 -2.92 10.38 -13.41
C LYS A 49 -3.38 10.11 -14.83
N ASP A 50 -4.67 9.88 -15.10
CA ASP A 50 -5.19 9.92 -16.47
C ASP A 50 -4.97 11.30 -17.13
N THR A 51 -4.77 12.34 -16.33
CA THR A 51 -4.48 13.71 -16.78
C THR A 51 -3.05 14.18 -16.52
N TYR A 52 -2.21 13.35 -15.85
CA TYR A 52 -0.86 13.73 -15.40
C TYR A 52 0.19 12.77 -15.94
N LYS A 53 0.89 13.19 -17.00
CA LYS A 53 2.15 12.55 -17.45
C LYS A 53 3.30 12.99 -16.54
N PRO A 54 3.94 12.09 -15.76
CA PRO A 54 5.10 12.45 -14.96
C PRO A 54 6.28 12.84 -15.88
N LYS A 55 7.00 13.89 -15.51
CA LYS A 55 8.18 14.41 -16.23
C LYS A 55 9.31 13.37 -16.41
N TRP A 56 9.30 12.31 -15.61
CA TRP A 56 10.27 11.21 -15.63
C TRP A 56 9.83 10.01 -16.48
N CYS A 57 8.58 10.00 -16.96
CA CYS A 57 8.07 8.99 -17.90
C CYS A 57 8.16 9.47 -19.36
N ALA A 58 8.91 10.54 -19.62
CA ALA A 58 9.33 10.91 -20.96
C ALA A 58 10.66 10.23 -21.26
N SER A 59 10.57 8.99 -21.73
CA SER A 59 11.55 8.40 -22.64
C SER A 59 10.82 8.21 -23.96
N ASP A 60 11.50 8.54 -25.05
CA ASP A 60 10.99 8.62 -26.43
C ASP A 60 10.07 7.47 -26.88
#